data_AF-A0A8S4SPE7-F1
#
_entry.id   AF-A0A8S4SPE7-F1
#
_cell.length_a   1.000
_cell.length_b   1.000
_cell.length_c   1.000
_cell.angle_alpha   90.00
_cell.angle_beta   90.00
_cell.angle_gamma   90.00
#
_symmetry.space_group_name_H-M   'P 1'
#
loop_
_entity.id
_entity.type
_entity.pdbx_description
1 polymer ?
#
loop_
_entity_poly.entity_id
_entity_poly.type
_entity_poly.pdbx_seq_one_letter_code
_entity_poly.pdbx_strand_id
1 'polypeptide(L)'
;KFFVIDQGGSLYILETEMAHNVSVGQALRKEVWGARWATDNAQLLAAAEKARLYVLRDAEPEEPLPMQGYLCSFKDLEITTALLDTITEKCAPQHIVRVEVKSLRDTRQLLEKVGLKEAESFIKDNPHPKLWLLLAEAALKSFESESALETAEAAFVRRGDYAGVRFASRLHALHSPALKKAEVLAYFKDFDAAEQIYHNEDRRDLAIALRKRLGHWFRVVELLKTSVSTTDAQVKQAYSNIGDYYIDRQNWEGALEYYKMSNNTEGLKKCYMALEDNESLAKLSSAPAKTYKEIASKQNSEEGTDSLQVPSILAITQLRDSDRTLQAAAMAFQLANLEASKASSPLRIKKLYILAGHLYSQNSIGRQILLIFK
;
A
#
# COMPACT_ATOMS: atom_id res chain seq x y z
N LYS A 1 -22.35 -5.22 -24.84
CA LYS A 1 -22.12 -4.81 -26.24
C LYS A 1 -20.80 -5.42 -26.69
N PHE A 2 -20.75 -6.01 -27.88
CA PHE A 2 -19.49 -6.48 -28.48
C PHE A 2 -19.29 -5.76 -29.81
N PHE A 3 -18.04 -5.57 -30.22
CA PHE A 3 -17.78 -5.08 -31.58
C PHE A 3 -17.30 -6.24 -32.45
N VAL A 4 -17.62 -6.17 -33.74
CA VAL A 4 -17.11 -7.07 -34.77
C VAL A 4 -16.54 -6.23 -35.89
N ILE A 5 -15.36 -6.59 -36.36
CA ILE A 5 -14.74 -6.00 -37.55
C ILE A 5 -14.77 -7.08 -38.61
N ASP A 6 -15.47 -6.82 -39.71
CA ASP A 6 -15.50 -7.70 -40.87
C ASP A 6 -14.14 -7.69 -41.62
N GLN A 7 -13.88 -8.70 -42.45
CA GLN A 7 -12.69 -8.76 -43.31
C GLN A 7 -12.55 -7.53 -44.22
N GLY A 8 -13.67 -6.92 -44.62
CA GLY A 8 -13.68 -5.65 -45.34
C GLY A 8 -13.37 -4.40 -44.49
N GLY A 9 -13.01 -4.57 -43.21
CA GLY A 9 -12.74 -3.48 -42.27
C GLY A 9 -14.00 -2.72 -41.83
N SER A 10 -15.19 -3.30 -41.99
CA SER A 10 -16.43 -2.66 -41.51
C SER A 10 -16.64 -2.99 -40.04
N LEU A 11 -16.74 -1.95 -39.20
CA LEU A 11 -16.96 -2.06 -37.76
C LEU A 11 -18.47 -2.07 -37.46
N TYR A 12 -18.91 -3.09 -36.72
CA TYR A 12 -20.28 -3.26 -36.25
C TYR A 12 -20.28 -3.30 -34.72
N ILE A 13 -21.25 -2.64 -34.09
CA ILE A 13 -21.54 -2.80 -32.67
C ILE A 13 -22.78 -3.67 -32.56
N LEU A 14 -22.65 -4.76 -31.80
CA LEU A 14 -23.70 -5.74 -31.60
C LEU A 14 -24.20 -5.65 -30.16
N GLU A 15 -25.50 -5.44 -30.04
CA GLU A 15 -26.21 -5.50 -28.76
C GLU A 15 -26.85 -6.88 -28.62
N THR A 16 -26.61 -7.53 -27.49
CA THR A 16 -27.23 -8.80 -27.16
C THR A 16 -28.50 -8.51 -26.37
N GLU A 17 -29.63 -8.28 -27.06
CA GLU A 17 -30.93 -8.34 -26.41
C GLU A 17 -31.26 -9.82 -26.08
N MET A 18 -32.02 -10.04 -25.00
CA MET A 18 -32.20 -11.32 -24.30
C MET A 18 -32.94 -12.44 -25.07
N ALA A 19 -32.94 -12.45 -26.40
CA ALA A 19 -33.58 -13.49 -27.19
C ALA A 19 -32.86 -13.73 -28.51
N HIS A 20 -31.81 -14.56 -28.49
CA HIS A 20 -31.20 -15.35 -29.59
C HIS A 20 -30.94 -14.72 -30.98
N ASN A 21 -31.26 -13.45 -31.22
CA ASN A 21 -31.11 -12.75 -32.48
C ASN A 21 -30.16 -11.58 -32.27
N VAL A 22 -28.97 -11.70 -32.84
CA VAL A 22 -28.01 -10.60 -32.91
C VAL A 22 -28.46 -9.69 -34.05
N SER A 23 -29.05 -8.53 -33.73
CA SER A 23 -29.33 -7.52 -34.74
C SER A 23 -28.04 -6.83 -35.15
N VAL A 24 -27.49 -7.22 -36.30
CA VAL A 24 -26.38 -6.49 -36.95
C VAL A 24 -26.97 -5.23 -37.56
N GLY A 25 -26.81 -4.10 -36.87
CA GLY A 25 -27.16 -2.79 -37.40
C GLY A 25 -26.29 -2.38 -38.60
N GLN A 26 -26.47 -1.15 -39.08
CA GLN A 26 -25.61 -0.59 -40.13
C GLN A 26 -24.15 -0.52 -39.65
N ALA A 27 -23.21 -0.73 -40.58
CA ALA A 27 -21.78 -0.57 -40.29
C ALA A 27 -21.51 0.85 -39.76
N LEU A 28 -20.96 0.92 -38.55
CA LEU A 28 -20.69 2.18 -37.87
C LEU A 28 -19.57 2.96 -38.57
N ARG A 29 -18.54 2.24 -38.99
CA ARG A 29 -17.37 2.75 -39.71
C ARG A 29 -16.86 1.72 -40.71
N LYS A 30 -16.14 2.18 -41.73
CA LYS A 30 -15.50 1.36 -42.76
C LYS A 30 -13.98 1.56 -42.66
N GLU A 31 -13.20 0.59 -43.15
CA GLU A 31 -11.72 0.62 -43.13
C GLU A 31 -11.10 0.69 -41.73
N VAL A 32 -11.79 0.15 -40.73
CA VAL A 32 -11.30 -0.04 -39.36
C VAL A 32 -10.49 -1.32 -39.29
N TRP A 33 -9.25 -1.23 -38.81
CA TRP A 33 -8.37 -2.40 -38.64
C TRP A 33 -8.25 -2.83 -37.17
N GLY A 34 -8.58 -1.96 -36.23
CA GLY A 34 -8.51 -2.26 -34.80
C GLY A 34 -9.54 -1.48 -34.00
N ALA A 35 -10.09 -2.09 -32.96
CA ALA A 35 -10.94 -1.39 -32.00
C ALA A 35 -10.71 -1.93 -30.57
N ARG A 36 -10.99 -1.09 -29.57
CA ARG A 36 -10.78 -1.40 -28.16
C ARG A 36 -11.78 -0.65 -27.29
N TRP A 37 -12.58 -1.38 -26.51
CA TRP A 37 -13.42 -0.78 -25.48
C TRP A 37 -12.58 -0.21 -24.35
N ALA A 38 -13.05 0.89 -23.77
CA ALA A 38 -12.56 1.40 -22.50
C ALA A 38 -12.84 0.37 -21.38
N THR A 39 -11.84 0.12 -20.55
CA THR A 39 -11.97 -0.80 -19.39
C THR A 39 -12.81 -0.23 -18.26
N ASP A 40 -12.94 1.09 -18.23
CA ASP A 40 -13.57 1.92 -17.21
C ASP A 40 -14.96 2.40 -17.60
N ASN A 41 -15.24 2.54 -18.90
CA ASN A 41 -16.56 2.98 -19.39
C ASN A 41 -17.03 2.13 -20.57
N ALA A 42 -18.16 1.44 -20.39
CA ALA A 42 -18.75 0.58 -21.42
C ALA A 42 -19.28 1.33 -22.65
N GLN A 43 -19.42 2.66 -22.59
CA GLN A 43 -19.92 3.49 -23.68
C GLN A 43 -18.81 4.06 -24.58
N LEU A 44 -17.54 3.92 -24.18
CA LEU A 44 -16.39 4.47 -24.92
C LEU A 44 -15.66 3.39 -25.70
N LEU A 45 -15.58 3.56 -27.03
CA LEU A 45 -14.90 2.66 -27.94
C LEU A 45 -13.84 3.43 -28.73
N ALA A 46 -12.58 3.01 -28.64
CA ALA A 46 -11.53 3.49 -29.53
C ALA A 46 -11.53 2.64 -30.80
N ALA A 47 -11.57 3.26 -31.98
CA ALA A 47 -11.50 2.61 -33.28
C ALA A 47 -10.40 3.25 -34.13
N ALA A 48 -9.48 2.44 -34.64
CA ALA A 48 -8.43 2.88 -35.54
C ALA A 48 -8.85 2.62 -37.00
N GLU A 49 -9.01 3.71 -37.74
CA GLU A 49 -9.40 3.75 -39.14
C GLU A 49 -8.23 4.34 -39.94
N LYS A 50 -7.63 3.55 -40.83
CA LYS A 50 -6.40 3.94 -41.55
C LYS A 50 -5.33 4.50 -40.59
N ALA A 51 -4.93 5.76 -40.78
CA ALA A 51 -3.97 6.49 -39.94
C ALA A 51 -4.64 7.41 -38.90
N ARG A 52 -5.94 7.23 -38.64
CA ARG A 52 -6.75 8.04 -37.73
C ARG A 52 -7.33 7.20 -36.61
N LEU A 53 -7.38 7.78 -35.43
CA LEU A 53 -7.98 7.22 -34.24
C LEU A 53 -9.27 7.97 -33.95
N TYR A 54 -10.38 7.24 -33.92
CA TYR A 54 -11.70 7.73 -33.56
C TYR A 54 -12.08 7.21 -32.20
N VAL A 55 -12.55 8.11 -31.33
CA VAL A 55 -13.16 7.73 -30.06
C VAL A 55 -14.66 7.86 -30.24
N LEU A 56 -15.38 6.77 -30.03
CA LEU A 56 -16.83 6.69 -30.19
C LEU A 56 -17.45 6.71 -28.79
N ARG A 57 -18.35 7.65 -28.54
CA ARG A 57 -19.19 7.72 -27.34
C ARG A 57 -20.61 7.38 -27.74
N ASP A 58 -21.15 6.28 -27.23
CA ASP A 58 -22.49 5.81 -27.62
C ASP A 58 -22.65 5.67 -29.15
N ALA A 59 -21.59 5.23 -29.82
CA ALA A 59 -21.47 5.12 -31.28
C ALA A 59 -21.34 6.45 -32.06
N GLU A 60 -21.34 7.62 -31.40
CA GLU A 60 -21.04 8.90 -32.05
C GLU A 60 -19.53 9.16 -32.08
N PRO A 61 -18.92 9.42 -33.26
CA PRO A 61 -17.49 9.67 -33.36
C PRO A 61 -17.11 11.07 -32.89
N GLU A 62 -16.14 11.15 -31.99
CA GLU A 62 -15.43 12.37 -31.66
C GLU A 62 -14.42 12.76 -32.78
N GLU A 63 -13.76 13.91 -32.60
CA GLU A 63 -12.75 14.43 -33.53
C GLU A 63 -11.62 13.41 -33.78
N PRO A 64 -11.20 13.21 -35.05
CA PRO A 64 -10.12 12.29 -35.39
C PRO A 64 -8.79 12.71 -34.77
N LEU A 65 -8.10 11.76 -34.16
CA LEU A 65 -6.74 11.91 -33.68
C LEU A 65 -5.75 11.21 -34.63
N PRO A 66 -4.49 11.67 -34.72
CA PRO A 66 -3.46 10.92 -35.44
C PRO A 66 -3.19 9.60 -34.72
N MET A 67 -3.29 8.48 -35.46
CA MET A 67 -2.98 7.16 -34.93
C MET A 67 -1.51 6.84 -35.17
N GLN A 68 -0.78 6.48 -34.11
CA GLN A 68 0.60 6.02 -34.17
C GLN A 68 0.74 4.72 -33.41
N GLY A 69 1.10 3.63 -34.12
CA GLY A 69 1.25 2.30 -33.56
C GLY A 69 -0.05 1.48 -33.49
N TYR A 70 -0.05 0.44 -32.68
CA TYR A 70 -1.14 -0.52 -32.50
C TYR A 70 -1.90 -0.23 -31.21
N LEU A 71 -3.23 -0.41 -31.21
CA LEU A 71 -4.08 -0.20 -30.02
C LEU A 71 -3.84 -1.30 -28.98
N CYS A 72 -3.46 -0.91 -27.75
CA CYS A 72 -3.21 -1.87 -26.66
C CYS A 72 -4.29 -1.81 -25.58
N SER A 73 -4.47 -0.64 -24.97
CA SER A 73 -5.42 -0.47 -23.86
C SER A 73 -6.07 0.89 -23.88
N PHE A 74 -7.33 0.94 -23.50
CA PHE A 74 -8.07 2.17 -23.28
C PHE A 74 -8.55 2.19 -21.83
N LYS A 75 -8.03 3.13 -21.05
CA LYS A 75 -8.36 3.30 -19.64
C LYS A 75 -8.16 4.75 -19.25
N ASP A 76 -8.99 5.25 -18.35
CA ASP A 76 -8.84 6.56 -17.75
C ASP A 76 -8.79 7.65 -18.83
N LEU A 77 -9.71 7.62 -19.81
CA LEU A 77 -9.73 8.56 -20.96
C LEU A 77 -8.37 8.71 -21.70
N GLU A 78 -7.53 7.69 -21.62
CA GLU A 78 -6.22 7.62 -22.27
C GLU A 78 -6.10 6.31 -23.04
N ILE A 79 -5.70 6.43 -24.30
CA ILE A 79 -5.48 5.31 -25.20
C ILE A 79 -3.98 5.07 -25.27
N THR A 80 -3.58 3.88 -24.86
CA THR A 80 -2.19 3.43 -24.92
C THR A 80 -1.99 2.67 -26.22
N THR A 81 -1.03 3.14 -27.02
CA THR A 81 -0.66 2.54 -28.29
C THR A 81 0.81 2.12 -28.24
N ALA A 82 1.14 1.03 -28.93
CA ALA A 82 2.50 0.51 -29.02
C ALA A 82 3.02 0.61 -30.45
N LEU A 83 4.17 1.23 -30.63
CA LEU A 83 4.89 1.29 -31.90
C LEU A 83 5.65 -0.02 -32.11
N LEU A 84 4.96 -1.07 -32.58
CA LEU A 84 5.58 -2.40 -32.75
C LEU A 84 6.63 -2.41 -33.87
N ASP A 85 6.46 -1.59 -34.92
CA ASP A 85 7.33 -1.57 -36.08
C ASP A 85 8.76 -1.06 -35.77
N THR A 86 8.92 -0.34 -34.66
CA THR A 86 10.22 0.20 -34.22
C THR A 86 10.91 -0.65 -33.16
N ILE A 87 10.27 -1.76 -32.72
CA ILE A 87 10.83 -2.65 -31.71
C ILE A 87 11.83 -3.58 -32.38
N THR A 88 13.09 -3.49 -31.98
CA THR A 88 14.17 -4.39 -32.42
C THR A 88 14.42 -5.49 -31.38
N GLU A 89 15.12 -5.18 -30.28
CA GLU A 89 15.52 -6.17 -29.27
C GLU A 89 15.18 -5.79 -27.82
N LYS A 90 15.01 -4.48 -27.53
CA LYS A 90 14.67 -3.98 -26.19
C LYS A 90 13.45 -3.07 -26.23
N CYS A 91 12.42 -3.44 -25.48
CA CYS A 91 11.27 -2.58 -25.25
C CYS A 91 11.65 -1.42 -24.31
N ALA A 92 11.95 -0.26 -24.89
CA ALA A 92 12.06 1.00 -24.16
C ALA A 92 10.67 1.68 -23.98
N PRO A 93 10.47 2.50 -22.95
CA PRO A 93 9.20 3.21 -22.71
C PRO A 93 8.82 4.19 -23.83
N GLN A 94 9.77 4.61 -24.66
CA GLN A 94 9.55 5.45 -25.85
C GLN A 94 8.67 4.79 -26.91
N HIS A 95 8.55 3.46 -26.90
CA HIS A 95 7.70 2.72 -27.85
C HIS A 95 6.22 2.72 -27.45
N ILE A 96 5.91 3.22 -26.24
CA ILE A 96 4.54 3.34 -25.74
C ILE A 96 4.12 4.80 -25.88
N VAL A 97 3.13 5.04 -26.74
CA VAL A 97 2.55 6.36 -26.94
C VAL A 97 1.20 6.39 -26.22
N ARG A 98 0.93 7.49 -25.50
CA ARG A 98 -0.34 7.71 -24.80
C ARG A 98 -1.06 8.86 -25.48
N VAL A 99 -2.27 8.58 -25.96
CA VAL A 99 -3.11 9.55 -26.65
C VAL A 99 -4.29 9.88 -25.75
N GLU A 100 -4.49 11.16 -25.50
CA GLU A 100 -5.56 11.67 -24.65
C GLU A 100 -6.82 11.93 -25.47
N VAL A 101 -7.96 11.48 -24.95
CA VAL A 101 -9.28 11.72 -25.58
C VAL A 101 -9.64 13.20 -25.49
N LYS A 102 -10.50 13.67 -26.40
CA LYS A 102 -10.94 15.07 -26.47
C LYS A 102 -11.42 15.61 -25.12
N SER A 103 -12.31 14.89 -24.44
CA SER A 103 -12.83 15.29 -23.12
C SER A 103 -11.73 15.59 -22.08
N LEU A 104 -10.63 14.82 -22.08
CA LEU A 104 -9.51 15.05 -21.17
C LEU A 104 -8.70 16.30 -21.56
N ARG A 105 -8.46 16.50 -22.87
CA ARG A 105 -7.75 17.68 -23.40
C ARG A 105 -8.54 18.97 -23.17
N ASP A 106 -9.84 18.95 -23.47
CA ASP A 106 -10.74 20.09 -23.29
C ASP A 106 -10.82 20.48 -21.82
N THR A 107 -10.96 19.51 -20.91
CA THR A 107 -10.97 19.78 -19.47
C THR A 107 -9.66 20.42 -19.00
N ARG A 108 -8.49 19.96 -19.48
CA ARG A 108 -7.21 20.60 -19.15
C ARG A 108 -7.14 22.04 -19.65
N GLN A 109 -7.57 22.28 -20.89
CA GLN A 109 -7.60 23.63 -21.45
C GLN A 109 -8.55 24.56 -20.69
N LEU A 110 -9.72 24.07 -20.28
CA LEU A 110 -10.67 24.82 -19.45
C LEU A 110 -10.07 25.17 -18.08
N LEU A 111 -9.38 24.23 -17.44
CA LEU A 111 -8.70 24.45 -16.16
C LEU A 111 -7.56 25.47 -16.25
N GLU A 112 -6.83 25.49 -17.36
CA GLU A 112 -5.72 26.44 -17.57
C GLU A 112 -6.21 27.85 -17.95
N LYS A 113 -7.25 27.95 -18.79
CA LYS A 113 -7.64 29.22 -19.42
C LYS A 113 -8.83 29.91 -18.79
N VAL A 114 -9.80 29.17 -18.27
CA VAL A 114 -11.11 29.73 -17.88
C VAL A 114 -11.39 29.58 -16.38
N GLY A 115 -11.02 28.44 -15.80
CA GLY A 115 -11.05 28.22 -14.35
C GLY A 115 -11.95 27.06 -13.91
N LEU A 116 -12.04 26.88 -12.58
CA LEU A 116 -12.61 25.67 -11.96
C LEU A 116 -14.11 25.50 -12.20
N LYS A 117 -14.90 26.59 -12.22
CA LYS A 117 -16.37 26.52 -12.30
C LYS A 117 -16.87 25.97 -13.63
N GLU A 118 -16.30 26.45 -14.73
CA GLU A 118 -16.68 25.99 -16.07
C GLU A 118 -16.18 24.56 -16.35
N ALA A 119 -15.00 24.23 -15.82
CA ALA A 119 -14.53 22.85 -15.83
C ALA A 119 -15.49 21.94 -15.04
N GLU A 120 -16.02 22.38 -13.89
CA GLU A 120 -17.00 21.60 -13.13
C GLU A 120 -18.30 21.36 -13.93
N SER A 121 -18.83 22.37 -14.63
CA SER A 121 -20.01 22.19 -15.50
C SER A 121 -19.73 21.22 -16.65
N PHE A 122 -18.58 21.34 -17.31
CA PHE A 122 -18.20 20.43 -18.40
C PHE A 122 -18.11 18.97 -17.93
N ILE A 123 -17.58 18.73 -16.72
CA ILE A 123 -17.46 17.39 -16.14
C ILE A 123 -18.82 16.88 -15.64
N LYS A 124 -19.75 17.74 -15.23
CA LYS A 124 -21.14 17.33 -14.93
C LYS A 124 -21.83 16.78 -16.19
N ASP A 125 -21.60 17.41 -17.34
CA ASP A 125 -22.17 16.96 -18.62
C ASP A 125 -21.49 15.67 -19.12
N ASN A 126 -20.19 15.50 -18.82
CA ASN A 126 -19.41 14.32 -19.20
C ASN A 126 -18.74 13.66 -17.99
N PRO A 127 -19.49 12.93 -17.14
CA PRO A 127 -18.96 12.42 -15.88
C PRO A 127 -17.94 11.30 -16.10
N HIS A 128 -16.75 11.46 -15.53
CA HIS A 128 -15.71 10.43 -15.52
C HIS A 128 -14.82 10.54 -14.27
N PRO A 129 -14.46 9.43 -13.58
CA PRO A 129 -13.65 9.47 -12.36
C PRO A 129 -12.32 10.22 -12.50
N LYS A 130 -11.67 10.08 -13.66
CA LYS A 130 -10.42 10.81 -13.96
C LYS A 130 -10.61 12.33 -14.09
N LEU A 131 -11.71 12.76 -14.70
CA LEU A 131 -11.96 14.19 -14.85
C LEU A 131 -12.23 14.85 -13.49
N TRP A 132 -12.96 14.14 -12.62
CA TRP A 132 -13.12 14.56 -11.22
C TRP A 132 -11.78 14.64 -10.48
N LEU A 133 -10.88 13.68 -10.69
CA LEU A 133 -9.52 13.77 -10.14
C LEU A 133 -8.77 15.01 -10.65
N LEU A 134 -8.80 15.25 -11.96
CA LEU A 134 -8.11 16.38 -12.58
C LEU A 134 -8.62 17.73 -12.03
N LEU A 135 -9.94 17.87 -11.87
CA LEU A 135 -10.56 19.03 -11.25
C LEU A 135 -10.11 19.18 -9.79
N ALA A 136 -10.12 18.10 -9.02
CA ALA A 136 -9.68 18.12 -7.62
C ALA A 136 -8.21 18.53 -7.50
N GLU A 137 -7.33 17.99 -8.34
CA GLU A 137 -5.91 18.34 -8.36
C GLU A 137 -5.67 19.80 -8.76
N ALA A 138 -6.39 20.30 -9.77
CA ALA A 138 -6.30 21.71 -10.16
C ALA A 138 -6.81 22.64 -9.06
N ALA A 139 -7.90 22.27 -8.39
CA ALA A 139 -8.44 22.99 -7.24
C ALA A 139 -7.46 22.99 -6.05
N LEU A 140 -6.80 21.86 -5.77
CA LEU A 140 -5.74 21.79 -4.76
C LEU A 140 -4.54 22.65 -5.10
N LYS A 141 -4.13 22.75 -6.38
CA LYS A 141 -3.04 23.66 -6.80
C LYS A 141 -3.41 25.13 -6.63
N SER A 142 -4.69 25.46 -6.78
CA SER A 142 -5.25 26.81 -6.63
C SER A 142 -5.95 27.02 -5.27
N PHE A 143 -5.45 26.38 -4.22
CA PHE A 143 -6.05 26.39 -2.87
C PHE A 143 -6.15 27.78 -2.20
N GLU A 144 -5.54 28.81 -2.77
CA GLU A 144 -5.61 30.19 -2.28
C GLU A 144 -7.03 30.77 -2.38
N SER A 145 -7.86 30.26 -3.29
CA SER A 145 -9.26 30.65 -3.41
C SER A 145 -10.13 29.90 -2.40
N GLU A 146 -10.97 30.60 -1.64
CA GLU A 146 -11.82 29.99 -0.59
C GLU A 146 -12.72 28.86 -1.15
N SER A 147 -13.29 29.06 -2.35
CA SER A 147 -14.15 28.06 -3.01
C SER A 147 -13.40 26.86 -3.62
N ALA A 148 -12.07 26.92 -3.73
CA ALA A 148 -11.30 25.86 -4.37
C ALA A 148 -11.25 24.59 -3.51
N LEU A 149 -11.13 24.73 -2.18
CA LEU A 149 -11.12 23.58 -1.27
C LEU A 149 -12.46 22.84 -1.26
N GLU A 150 -13.57 23.57 -1.25
CA GLU A 150 -14.92 23.00 -1.35
C GLU A 150 -15.13 22.28 -2.69
N THR A 151 -14.65 22.88 -3.78
CA THR A 151 -14.69 22.27 -5.12
C THR A 151 -13.86 20.99 -5.18
N ALA A 152 -12.68 20.98 -4.55
CA ALA A 152 -11.82 19.80 -4.46
C ALA A 152 -12.49 18.67 -3.67
N GLU A 153 -13.09 18.98 -2.52
CA GLU A 153 -13.82 18.02 -1.70
C GLU A 153 -15.01 17.41 -2.47
N ALA A 154 -15.83 18.25 -3.10
CA ALA A 154 -16.96 17.81 -3.91
C ALA A 154 -16.51 16.91 -5.08
N ALA A 155 -15.39 17.24 -5.72
CA ALA A 155 -14.81 16.43 -6.78
C ALA A 155 -14.30 15.06 -6.27
N PHE A 156 -13.64 15.01 -5.10
CA PHE A 156 -13.22 13.74 -4.49
C PHE A 156 -14.41 12.86 -4.09
N VAL A 157 -15.50 13.45 -3.58
CA VAL A 157 -16.74 12.72 -3.27
C VAL A 157 -17.31 12.07 -4.53
N ARG A 158 -17.40 12.80 -5.65
CA ARG A 158 -17.93 12.26 -6.92
C ARG A 158 -17.04 11.17 -7.52
N ARG A 159 -15.73 11.20 -7.25
CA ARG A 159 -14.81 10.14 -7.62
C ARG A 159 -14.93 8.89 -6.73
N GLY A 160 -15.44 9.04 -5.49
CA GLY A 160 -15.43 7.98 -4.48
C GLY A 160 -14.08 7.82 -3.76
N ASP A 161 -13.22 8.86 -3.77
CA ASP A 161 -11.94 8.82 -3.06
C ASP A 161 -12.05 9.43 -1.66
N TYR A 162 -12.26 8.57 -0.68
CA TYR A 162 -12.35 8.95 0.73
C TYR A 162 -11.04 9.52 1.29
N ALA A 163 -9.88 9.11 0.77
CA ALA A 163 -8.59 9.62 1.23
C ALA A 163 -8.43 11.09 0.82
N GLY A 164 -8.79 11.43 -0.42
CA GLY A 164 -8.84 12.80 -0.92
C GLY A 164 -9.80 13.69 -0.13
N VAL A 165 -11.01 13.20 0.18
CA VAL A 165 -11.98 13.95 1.02
C VAL A 165 -11.39 14.27 2.40
N ARG A 166 -10.82 13.28 3.09
CA ARG A 166 -10.16 13.49 4.39
C ARG A 166 -8.97 14.44 4.31
N PHE A 167 -8.26 14.44 3.18
CA PHE A 167 -7.16 15.35 2.94
C PHE A 167 -7.65 16.80 2.77
N ALA A 168 -8.70 17.03 1.97
CA ALA A 168 -9.32 18.34 1.81
C ALA A 168 -9.85 18.89 3.16
N SER A 169 -10.55 18.06 3.94
CA SER A 169 -11.01 18.43 5.28
C SER A 169 -9.85 18.79 6.22
N ARG A 170 -8.73 18.06 6.16
CA ARG A 170 -7.52 18.41 6.93
C ARG A 170 -6.93 19.74 6.50
N LEU A 171 -6.89 20.04 5.20
CA LEU A 171 -6.42 21.33 4.70
C LEU A 171 -7.29 22.48 5.20
N HIS A 172 -8.60 22.28 5.29
CA HIS A 172 -9.52 23.29 5.84
C HIS A 172 -9.25 23.57 7.34
N ALA A 173 -8.84 22.56 8.11
CA ALA A 173 -8.52 22.72 9.53
C ALA A 173 -7.22 23.52 9.80
N LEU A 174 -6.33 23.64 8.81
CA LEU A 174 -5.08 24.39 8.96
C LEU A 174 -5.33 25.90 8.83
N HIS A 175 -4.79 26.70 9.76
CA HIS A 175 -4.89 28.16 9.69
C HIS A 175 -3.79 28.80 8.82
N SER A 176 -2.56 28.29 8.86
CA SER A 176 -1.44 28.89 8.09
C SER A 176 -1.51 28.50 6.60
N PRO A 177 -1.52 29.47 5.67
CA PRO A 177 -1.52 29.19 4.23
C PRO A 177 -0.21 28.54 3.77
N ALA A 178 0.93 28.83 4.41
CA ALA A 178 2.21 28.20 4.11
C ALA A 178 2.17 26.71 4.43
N LEU A 179 1.57 26.32 5.56
CA LEU A 179 1.39 24.90 5.91
C LEU A 179 0.42 24.19 4.96
N LYS A 180 -0.65 24.86 4.52
CA LYS A 180 -1.53 24.31 3.47
C LYS A 180 -0.75 24.04 2.19
N LYS A 181 0.10 24.98 1.76
CA LYS A 181 0.98 24.82 0.59
C LYS A 181 1.91 23.61 0.73
N ALA A 182 2.53 23.45 1.90
CA ALA A 182 3.43 22.32 2.18
C ALA A 182 2.69 20.97 2.08
N GLU A 183 1.50 20.85 2.66
CA GLU A 183 0.68 19.64 2.56
C GLU A 183 0.23 19.34 1.13
N VAL A 184 -0.14 20.38 0.35
CA VAL A 184 -0.48 20.22 -1.07
C VAL A 184 0.72 19.74 -1.89
N LEU A 185 1.92 20.30 -1.67
CA LEU A 185 3.14 19.82 -2.32
C LEU A 185 3.46 18.36 -1.93
N ALA A 186 3.28 18.01 -0.66
CA ALA A 186 3.45 16.64 -0.19
C ALA A 186 2.43 15.68 -0.86
N TYR A 187 1.20 16.14 -1.13
CA TYR A 187 0.21 15.38 -1.90
C TYR A 187 0.67 15.12 -3.34
N PHE A 188 1.29 16.11 -3.99
CA PHE A 188 1.87 15.97 -5.33
C PHE A 188 3.23 15.25 -5.38
N LYS A 189 3.70 14.73 -4.24
CA LYS A 189 4.98 14.02 -4.06
C LYS A 189 6.22 14.90 -4.17
N ASP A 190 6.06 16.22 -4.14
CA ASP A 190 7.16 17.18 -4.06
C ASP A 190 7.59 17.36 -2.59
N PHE A 191 8.13 16.30 -2.01
CA PHE A 191 8.46 16.24 -0.59
C PHE A 191 9.59 17.17 -0.17
N ASP A 192 10.54 17.43 -1.07
CA ASP A 192 11.68 18.31 -0.80
C ASP A 192 11.23 19.78 -0.68
N ALA A 193 10.36 20.21 -1.59
CA ALA A 193 9.75 21.54 -1.54
C ALA A 193 8.84 21.69 -0.32
N ALA A 194 8.05 20.66 0.02
CA ALA A 194 7.24 20.66 1.24
C ALA A 194 8.11 20.77 2.51
N GLU A 195 9.21 20.02 2.58
CA GLU A 195 10.16 20.08 3.70
C GLU A 195 10.76 21.48 3.88
N GLN A 196 11.14 22.13 2.78
CA GLN A 196 11.70 23.47 2.82
C GLN A 196 10.69 24.48 3.40
N ILE A 197 9.41 24.37 3.04
CA ILE A 197 8.37 25.23 3.62
C ILE A 197 8.20 24.96 5.12
N TYR A 198 8.15 23.70 5.55
CA TYR A 198 8.08 23.38 6.98
C TYR A 198 9.28 23.91 7.77
N HIS A 199 10.47 23.89 7.16
CA HIS A 199 11.67 24.46 7.77
C HIS A 199 11.56 25.99 7.89
N ASN A 200 11.08 26.67 6.85
CA ASN A 200 10.90 28.13 6.84
C ASN A 200 9.85 28.60 7.85
N GLU A 201 8.83 27.80 8.12
CA GLU A 201 7.78 28.06 9.12
C GLU A 201 8.21 27.62 10.54
N ASP A 202 9.47 27.24 10.75
CA ASP A 202 10.01 26.69 12.00
C ASP A 202 9.29 25.41 12.52
N ARG A 203 8.46 24.76 11.69
CA ARG A 203 7.72 23.52 11.99
C ARG A 203 8.47 22.27 11.54
N ARG A 204 9.69 22.12 12.05
CA ARG A 204 10.58 20.97 11.72
C ARG A 204 10.03 19.62 12.21
N ASP A 205 9.17 19.63 13.23
CA ASP A 205 8.43 18.48 13.70
C ASP A 205 7.57 17.85 12.59
N LEU A 206 6.88 18.68 11.80
CA LEU A 206 6.08 18.24 10.66
C LEU A 206 6.95 17.69 9.52
N ALA A 207 8.08 18.35 9.24
CA ALA A 207 9.07 17.85 8.28
C ALA A 207 9.60 16.46 8.66
N ILE A 208 9.97 16.27 9.93
CA ILE A 208 10.41 14.97 10.46
C ILE A 208 9.29 13.93 10.32
N ALA A 209 8.06 14.26 10.71
CA ALA A 209 6.93 13.35 10.59
C ALA A 209 6.65 12.94 9.14
N LEU A 210 6.74 13.88 8.19
CA LEU A 210 6.60 13.61 6.75
C LEU A 210 7.67 12.61 6.29
N ARG A 211 8.95 12.87 6.58
CA ARG A 211 10.05 11.98 6.14
C ARG A 211 10.01 10.61 6.83
N LYS A 212 9.57 10.53 8.09
CA LYS A 212 9.32 9.25 8.78
C LYS A 212 8.25 8.43 8.06
N ARG A 213 7.15 9.05 7.63
CA ARG A 213 6.06 8.36 6.89
C ARG A 213 6.53 7.82 5.52
N LEU A 214 7.49 8.49 4.90
CA LEU A 214 8.09 8.05 3.63
C LEU A 214 9.17 6.97 3.81
N GLY A 215 9.62 6.72 5.05
CA GLY A 215 10.75 5.82 5.32
C GLY A 215 12.12 6.42 4.94
N HIS A 216 12.20 7.74 4.72
CA HIS A 216 13.45 8.42 4.37
C HIS A 216 14.30 8.69 5.63
N TRP A 217 14.74 7.60 6.28
CA TRP A 217 15.36 7.67 7.60
C TRP A 217 16.69 8.44 7.64
N PHE A 218 17.48 8.43 6.56
CA PHE A 218 18.70 9.24 6.45
C PHE A 218 18.40 10.73 6.61
N ARG A 219 17.42 11.24 5.86
CA ARG A 219 17.01 12.64 5.95
C ARG A 219 16.42 12.97 7.32
N VAL A 220 15.69 12.02 7.94
CA VAL A 220 15.19 12.18 9.31
C VAL A 220 16.33 12.41 10.31
N VAL A 221 17.43 11.66 10.22
CA VAL A 221 18.58 11.84 11.11
C VAL A 221 19.23 13.22 10.92
N GLU A 222 19.37 13.70 9.69
CA GLU A 222 19.92 15.04 9.40
C GLU A 222 19.03 16.16 9.98
N LEU A 223 17.72 16.03 9.79
CA LEU A 223 16.74 16.99 10.33
C LEU A 223 16.75 16.98 11.87
N LEU A 224 16.86 15.80 12.48
CA LEU A 224 17.02 15.69 13.92
C LEU A 224 18.31 16.39 14.36
N LYS A 225 19.49 16.02 13.84
CA LYS A 225 20.77 16.62 14.26
C LYS A 225 20.82 18.15 14.16
N THR A 226 20.16 18.72 13.15
CA THR A 226 20.07 20.18 12.95
C THR A 226 19.09 20.87 13.90
N SER A 227 18.18 20.12 14.54
CA SER A 227 17.20 20.67 15.48
C SER A 227 17.72 20.71 16.92
N VAL A 228 17.47 21.85 17.60
CA VAL A 228 17.94 22.13 18.96
C VAL A 228 17.19 21.31 20.02
N SER A 229 15.98 20.82 19.69
CA SER A 229 15.07 20.10 20.59
C SER A 229 15.14 18.58 20.46
N THR A 230 16.25 18.01 19.99
CA THR A 230 16.35 16.55 19.81
C THR A 230 16.46 15.78 21.10
N THR A 231 15.69 14.70 21.17
CA THR A 231 15.91 13.65 22.17
C THR A 231 16.80 12.57 21.56
N ASP A 232 17.88 12.21 22.25
CA ASP A 232 18.80 11.12 21.86
C ASP A 232 18.06 9.80 21.54
N ALA A 233 16.95 9.54 22.25
CA ALA A 233 16.08 8.40 21.98
C ALA A 233 15.48 8.40 20.55
N GLN A 234 15.08 9.56 20.02
CA GLN A 234 14.52 9.66 18.67
C GLN A 234 15.59 9.42 17.59
N VAL A 235 16.82 9.86 17.84
CA VAL A 235 17.96 9.66 16.95
C VAL A 235 18.35 8.18 16.92
N LYS A 236 18.41 7.53 18.09
CA LYS A 236 18.65 6.08 18.20
C LYS A 236 17.57 5.27 17.46
N GLN A 237 16.30 5.64 17.61
CA GLN A 237 15.21 4.98 16.87
C GLN A 237 15.39 5.13 15.35
N ALA A 238 15.75 6.32 14.87
CA ALA A 238 15.99 6.55 13.44
C ALA A 238 17.16 5.71 12.93
N TYR A 239 18.27 5.61 13.68
CA TYR A 239 19.40 4.75 13.31
C TYR A 239 19.04 3.26 13.30
N SER A 240 18.23 2.78 14.25
CA SER A 240 17.74 1.40 14.22
C SER A 240 16.96 1.10 12.95
N ASN A 241 16.09 2.01 12.51
CA ASN A 241 15.32 1.84 11.28
C ASN A 241 16.21 1.90 10.02
N ILE A 242 17.31 2.67 10.03
CA ILE A 242 18.33 2.63 8.97
C ILE A 242 19.02 1.28 8.95
N GLY A 243 19.37 0.73 10.12
CA GLY A 243 19.93 -0.61 10.24
C GLY A 243 18.99 -1.68 9.65
N ASP A 244 17.69 -1.61 9.97
CA ASP A 244 16.68 -2.53 9.43
C ASP A 244 16.61 -2.46 7.89
N TYR A 245 16.69 -1.26 7.32
CA TYR A 245 16.72 -1.05 5.87
C TYR A 245 17.94 -1.71 5.18
N TYR A 246 19.11 -1.71 5.84
CA TYR A 246 20.30 -2.39 5.32
C TYR A 246 20.21 -3.92 5.48
N ILE A 247 19.60 -4.41 6.56
CA ILE A 247 19.31 -5.84 6.74
C ILE A 247 18.43 -6.37 5.60
N ASP A 248 17.37 -5.65 5.23
CA ASP A 248 16.45 -6.07 4.15
C ASP A 248 17.18 -6.23 2.80
N ARG A 249 18.32 -5.57 2.62
CA ARG A 249 19.19 -5.65 1.44
C ARG A 249 20.38 -6.58 1.60
N GLN A 250 20.46 -7.32 2.72
CA GLN A 250 21.56 -8.22 3.07
C GLN A 250 22.92 -7.50 3.19
N ASN A 251 22.93 -6.18 3.39
CA ASN A 251 24.15 -5.43 3.67
C ASN A 251 24.38 -5.39 5.19
N TRP A 252 24.93 -6.47 5.72
CA TRP A 252 25.16 -6.65 7.16
C TRP A 252 26.24 -5.72 7.72
N GLU A 253 27.26 -5.40 6.92
CA GLU A 253 28.36 -4.51 7.30
C GLU A 253 27.87 -3.08 7.52
N GLY A 254 27.10 -2.53 6.57
CA GLY A 254 26.49 -1.21 6.72
C GLY A 254 25.52 -1.15 7.90
N ALA A 255 24.74 -2.21 8.11
CA ALA A 255 23.82 -2.29 9.25
C ALA A 255 24.53 -2.26 10.61
N LEU A 256 25.72 -2.87 10.73
CA LEU A 256 26.50 -2.88 11.98
C LEU A 256 26.86 -1.46 12.45
N GLU A 257 27.26 -0.58 11.53
CA GLU A 257 27.63 0.80 11.87
C GLU A 257 26.44 1.54 12.50
N TYR A 258 25.27 1.45 11.86
CA TYR A 258 24.07 2.13 12.33
C TYR A 258 23.50 1.51 13.62
N TYR A 259 23.56 0.19 13.80
CA TYR A 259 23.12 -0.43 15.04
C TYR A 259 24.08 -0.20 16.22
N LYS A 260 25.38 -0.02 15.96
CA LYS A 260 26.33 0.45 16.98
C LYS A 260 25.96 1.87 17.41
N MET A 261 25.61 2.75 16.48
CA MET A 261 25.15 4.11 16.79
C MET A 261 23.80 4.13 17.53
N SER A 262 22.89 3.18 17.27
CA SER A 262 21.59 3.10 17.94
C SER A 262 21.59 2.35 19.27
N ASN A 263 22.70 1.68 19.63
CA ASN A 263 22.79 0.73 20.74
C ASN A 263 21.72 -0.40 20.68
N ASN A 264 21.27 -0.78 19.48
CA ASN A 264 20.31 -1.87 19.33
C ASN A 264 21.03 -3.22 19.39
N THR A 265 21.04 -3.82 20.59
CA THR A 265 21.70 -5.11 20.83
C THR A 265 21.08 -6.27 20.05
N GLU A 266 19.78 -6.23 19.74
CA GLU A 266 19.11 -7.29 18.99
C GLU A 266 19.49 -7.25 17.50
N GLY A 267 19.50 -6.05 16.91
CA GLY A 267 19.97 -5.83 15.54
C GLY A 267 21.44 -6.24 15.37
N LEU A 268 22.31 -5.84 16.31
CA LEU A 268 23.71 -6.23 16.31
C LEU A 268 23.91 -7.75 16.34
N LYS A 269 23.17 -8.46 17.20
CA LYS A 269 23.24 -9.93 17.26
C LYS A 269 22.91 -10.57 15.92
N LYS A 270 21.86 -10.09 15.24
CA LYS A 270 21.47 -10.59 13.91
C LYS A 270 22.59 -10.38 12.89
N CYS A 271 23.20 -9.19 12.86
CA CYS A 271 24.31 -8.90 11.95
C CYS A 271 25.55 -9.76 12.26
N TYR A 272 25.94 -9.91 13.52
CA TYR A 272 27.09 -10.74 13.89
C TYR A 272 26.86 -12.22 13.61
N MET A 273 25.64 -12.73 13.80
CA MET A 273 25.28 -14.09 13.41
C MET A 273 25.38 -14.28 11.89
N ALA A 274 24.94 -13.31 11.10
CA ALA A 274 25.01 -13.39 9.63
C ALA A 274 26.45 -13.27 9.09
N LEU A 275 27.32 -12.56 9.81
CA LEU A 275 28.75 -12.41 9.48
C LEU A 275 29.65 -13.46 10.14
N GLU A 276 29.07 -14.40 10.91
CA GLU A 276 29.77 -15.45 11.65
C GLU A 276 30.83 -14.94 12.66
N ASP A 277 30.73 -13.68 13.10
CA ASP A 277 31.63 -13.09 14.10
C ASP A 277 31.19 -13.49 15.52
N ASN A 278 31.68 -14.66 15.94
CA ASN A 278 31.39 -15.24 17.24
C ASN A 278 32.08 -14.50 18.42
N GLU A 279 33.17 -13.78 18.17
CA GLU A 279 33.89 -13.04 19.23
C GLU A 279 33.11 -11.81 19.68
N SER A 280 32.60 -11.04 18.71
CA SER A 280 31.78 -9.86 18.98
C SER A 280 30.42 -10.23 19.58
N LEU A 281 29.86 -11.37 19.17
CA LEU A 281 28.64 -11.94 19.75
C LEU A 281 28.86 -12.32 21.23
N ALA A 282 29.99 -12.97 21.56
CA ALA A 282 30.33 -13.36 22.93
C ALA A 282 30.43 -12.13 23.84
N LYS A 283 31.09 -11.06 23.39
CA LYS A 283 31.23 -9.78 24.12
C LYS A 283 29.88 -9.12 24.42
N LEU A 284 28.91 -9.20 23.48
CA LEU A 284 27.55 -8.70 23.70
C LEU A 284 26.73 -9.60 24.64
N SER A 285 27.00 -10.90 24.67
CA SER A 285 26.32 -11.85 25.58
C SER A 285 26.84 -11.81 27.01
N SER A 286 28.08 -11.37 27.23
CA SER A 286 28.68 -11.20 28.56
C SER A 286 28.25 -9.91 29.29
N ALA A 287 27.61 -8.96 28.60
CA ALA A 287 27.05 -7.76 29.23
C ALA A 287 25.75 -8.12 29.99
N PRO A 288 25.54 -7.61 31.23
CA PRO A 288 24.62 -8.22 32.18
C PRO A 288 23.15 -8.12 31.74
N ALA A 289 22.50 -9.29 31.77
CA ALA A 289 21.06 -9.44 31.79
C ALA A 289 20.44 -8.77 33.04
N LYS A 290 20.11 -7.48 32.95
CA LYS A 290 19.27 -6.79 33.94
C LYS A 290 17.83 -6.67 33.45
N THR A 291 17.07 -7.78 33.38
CA THR A 291 15.57 -7.73 33.38
C THR A 291 14.87 -9.02 33.84
N TYR A 292 15.55 -10.02 34.42
CA TYR A 292 14.89 -11.31 34.77
C TYR A 292 14.95 -11.72 36.25
N LYS A 293 15.22 -10.81 37.19
CA LYS A 293 15.35 -11.19 38.61
C LYS A 293 14.37 -10.56 39.61
N GLU A 294 13.33 -9.85 39.17
CA GLU A 294 12.51 -9.03 40.08
C GLU A 294 11.02 -9.39 40.17
N ILE A 295 10.64 -10.66 39.94
CA ILE A 295 9.24 -11.10 40.17
C ILE A 295 9.14 -12.39 41.02
N ALA A 296 10.26 -13.00 41.43
CA ALA A 296 10.25 -14.29 42.14
C ALA A 296 10.17 -14.21 43.67
N SER A 297 9.80 -13.07 44.27
CA SER A 297 9.67 -12.98 45.73
C SER A 297 8.49 -12.11 46.15
N LYS A 298 7.31 -12.70 46.16
CA LYS A 298 6.23 -12.55 47.17
C LYS A 298 4.95 -13.15 46.60
N GLN A 299 4.62 -14.37 46.99
CA GLN A 299 3.43 -14.64 47.80
C GLN A 299 3.27 -16.16 48.06
N ASN A 300 3.19 -16.44 49.36
CA ASN A 300 2.42 -17.50 50.03
C ASN A 300 2.91 -18.95 50.01
N SER A 301 3.42 -19.33 51.18
CA SER A 301 3.06 -20.56 51.88
C SER A 301 1.53 -20.71 51.99
N GLU A 302 0.99 -21.80 51.47
CA GLU A 302 0.16 -22.76 52.20
C GLU A 302 -0.08 -24.02 51.34
N GLU A 303 -0.22 -25.13 52.06
CA GLU A 303 -0.14 -26.56 51.73
C GLU A 303 -0.90 -27.07 50.48
N GLY A 304 -0.35 -28.13 49.85
CA GLY A 304 -1.12 -29.08 49.05
C GLY A 304 -0.50 -29.54 47.72
N THR A 305 0.47 -30.46 47.80
CA THR A 305 0.87 -31.46 46.77
C THR A 305 0.51 -31.19 45.30
N ASP A 306 1.46 -30.73 44.47
CA ASP A 306 1.84 -31.42 43.21
C ASP A 306 3.10 -30.77 42.60
N SER A 307 3.94 -31.58 41.97
CA SER A 307 5.26 -31.18 41.43
C SER A 307 5.21 -30.06 40.37
N LEU A 308 5.74 -28.88 40.70
CA LEU A 308 5.90 -27.73 39.80
C LEU A 308 7.13 -27.87 38.89
N GLN A 309 6.94 -28.40 37.68
CA GLN A 309 7.88 -28.18 36.57
C GLN A 309 7.51 -26.88 35.85
N VAL A 310 8.50 -26.03 35.58
CA VAL A 310 8.31 -24.78 34.82
C VAL A 310 7.76 -25.11 33.42
N PRO A 311 6.61 -24.54 33.00
CA PRO A 311 6.01 -24.84 31.72
C PRO A 311 6.95 -24.41 30.59
N SER A 312 7.46 -25.39 29.84
CA SER A 312 8.37 -25.18 28.71
C SER A 312 8.03 -26.16 27.59
N ILE A 313 8.41 -25.82 26.36
CA ILE A 313 8.17 -26.67 25.19
C ILE A 313 8.83 -28.04 25.37
N LEU A 314 10.02 -28.08 26.00
CA LEU A 314 10.76 -29.31 26.29
C LEU A 314 10.02 -30.22 27.28
N ALA A 315 9.41 -29.64 28.31
CA ALA A 315 8.62 -30.40 29.28
C ALA A 315 7.34 -30.97 28.64
N ILE A 316 6.69 -30.21 27.74
CA ILE A 316 5.52 -30.69 26.99
C ILE A 316 5.90 -31.88 26.10
N THR A 317 7.06 -31.85 25.43
CA THR A 317 7.54 -32.98 24.62
C THR A 317 7.86 -34.21 25.47
N GLN A 318 8.50 -34.04 26.63
CA GLN A 318 8.78 -35.14 27.55
C GLN A 318 7.49 -35.78 28.12
N LEU A 319 6.49 -34.96 28.43
CA LEU A 319 5.19 -35.44 28.91
C LEU A 319 4.40 -36.16 27.83
N ARG A 320 4.53 -35.72 26.57
CA ARG A 320 3.96 -36.44 25.42
C ARG A 320 4.65 -37.79 25.21
N ASP A 321 5.97 -37.82 25.26
CA ASP A 321 6.76 -39.02 25.00
C ASP A 321 6.64 -40.05 26.15
N SER A 322 6.14 -39.64 27.31
CA SER A 322 5.81 -40.51 28.46
C SER A 322 4.31 -40.89 28.54
N ASP A 323 3.57 -40.71 27.44
CA ASP A 323 2.12 -40.99 27.30
C ASP A 323 1.21 -40.22 28.28
N ARG A 324 1.73 -39.20 28.98
CA ARG A 324 0.97 -38.33 29.89
C ARG A 324 0.34 -37.15 29.15
N THR A 325 -0.46 -37.46 28.13
CA THR A 325 -1.06 -36.50 27.19
C THR A 325 -1.95 -35.46 27.87
N LEU A 326 -2.66 -35.81 28.95
CA LEU A 326 -3.49 -34.89 29.74
C LEU A 326 -2.65 -33.82 30.47
N GLN A 327 -1.53 -34.23 31.07
CA GLN A 327 -0.62 -33.31 31.76
C GLN A 327 0.12 -32.42 30.74
N ALA A 328 0.48 -32.97 29.58
CA ALA A 328 1.06 -32.21 28.47
C ALA A 328 0.10 -31.13 27.94
N ALA A 329 -1.20 -31.46 27.80
CA ALA A 329 -2.22 -30.51 27.37
C ALA A 329 -2.44 -29.37 28.38
N ALA A 330 -2.50 -29.70 29.68
CA ALA A 330 -2.61 -28.71 30.75
C ALA A 330 -1.39 -27.77 30.78
N MET A 331 -0.18 -28.33 30.62
CA MET A 331 1.05 -27.55 30.59
C MET A 331 1.15 -26.65 29.34
N ALA A 332 0.69 -27.13 28.17
CA ALA A 332 0.60 -26.33 26.95
C ALA A 332 -0.37 -25.15 27.08
N PHE A 333 -1.49 -25.35 27.77
CA PHE A 333 -2.46 -24.29 28.07
C PHE A 333 -1.90 -23.25 29.05
N GLN A 334 -1.20 -23.69 30.10
CA GLN A 334 -0.51 -22.80 31.04
C GLN A 334 0.57 -21.97 30.33
N LEU A 335 1.33 -22.58 29.41
CA LEU A 335 2.32 -21.86 28.61
C LEU A 335 1.67 -20.82 27.68
N ALA A 336 0.51 -21.14 27.08
CA ALA A 336 -0.23 -20.20 26.25
C ALA A 336 -0.69 -18.97 27.04
N ASN A 337 -1.17 -19.16 28.28
CA ASN A 337 -1.59 -18.07 29.16
C ASN A 337 -0.41 -17.18 29.57
N LEU A 338 0.76 -17.77 29.87
CA LEU A 338 1.98 -17.02 30.18
C LEU A 338 2.51 -16.23 28.99
N GLU A 339 2.39 -16.78 27.77
CA GLU A 339 2.79 -16.09 26.54
C GLU A 339 1.78 -15.00 26.15
N ALA A 340 0.51 -15.17 26.53
CA ALA A 340 -0.52 -14.14 26.40
C ALA A 340 -0.30 -12.97 27.36
N SER A 341 0.07 -13.25 28.63
CA SER A 341 0.39 -12.20 29.60
C SER A 341 1.66 -11.41 29.24
N LYS A 342 2.54 -12.00 28.43
CA LYS A 342 3.78 -11.36 27.92
C LYS A 342 3.57 -10.58 26.62
N ALA A 343 2.34 -10.47 26.11
CA ALA A 343 2.03 -9.83 24.83
C ALA A 343 2.88 -10.36 23.65
N SER A 344 3.19 -11.66 23.66
CA SER A 344 3.91 -12.33 22.58
C SER A 344 3.09 -12.36 21.28
N SER A 345 3.73 -12.73 20.15
CA SER A 345 3.06 -12.66 18.85
C SER A 345 1.75 -13.47 18.81
N PRO A 346 0.63 -12.91 18.31
CA PRO A 346 -0.68 -13.58 18.30
C PRO A 346 -0.69 -14.96 17.62
N LEU A 347 0.19 -15.15 16.62
CA LEU A 347 0.37 -16.44 15.94
C LEU A 347 0.99 -17.52 16.85
N ARG A 348 1.92 -17.15 17.73
CA ARG A 348 2.54 -18.08 18.69
C ARG A 348 1.52 -18.53 19.73
N ILE A 349 0.75 -17.59 20.26
CA ILE A 349 -0.35 -17.86 21.21
C ILE A 349 -1.38 -18.81 20.58
N LYS A 350 -1.82 -18.52 19.34
CA LYS A 350 -2.77 -19.38 18.61
C LYS A 350 -2.23 -20.81 18.41
N LYS A 351 -0.96 -20.96 18.04
CA LYS A 351 -0.32 -22.28 17.88
C LYS A 351 -0.29 -23.07 19.18
N LEU A 352 -0.03 -22.43 20.32
CA LEU A 352 0.01 -23.09 21.63
C LEU A 352 -1.39 -23.55 22.09
N TYR A 353 -2.44 -22.75 21.88
CA TYR A 353 -3.82 -23.19 22.16
C TYR A 353 -4.26 -24.34 21.26
N ILE A 354 -3.91 -24.31 19.97
CA ILE A 354 -4.20 -25.41 19.05
C ILE A 354 -3.47 -26.69 19.49
N LEU A 355 -2.20 -26.59 19.90
CA LEU A 355 -1.44 -27.71 20.44
C LEU A 355 -2.09 -28.31 21.69
N ALA A 356 -2.54 -27.46 22.63
CA ALA A 356 -3.24 -27.91 23.83
C ALA A 356 -4.54 -28.66 23.48
N GLY A 357 -5.34 -28.12 22.55
CA GLY A 357 -6.57 -28.76 22.08
C GLY A 357 -6.32 -30.10 21.39
N HIS A 358 -5.27 -30.20 20.57
CA HIS A 358 -4.88 -31.44 19.90
C HIS A 358 -4.40 -32.52 20.87
N LEU A 359 -3.59 -32.16 21.88
CA LEU A 359 -3.16 -33.10 22.91
C LEU A 359 -4.35 -33.61 23.75
N TYR A 360 -5.33 -32.76 24.00
CA TYR A 360 -6.56 -33.15 24.68
C TYR A 360 -7.44 -34.10 23.85
N SER A 361 -7.59 -33.84 22.54
CA SER A 361 -8.40 -34.69 21.65
C SER A 361 -7.77 -36.06 21.40
N GLN A 362 -6.44 -36.17 21.35
CA GLN A 362 -5.75 -37.45 21.22
C GLN A 362 -6.03 -38.38 22.42
N ASN A 363 -6.20 -37.82 23.62
CA ASN A 363 -6.56 -38.60 24.79
C ASN A 363 -8.04 -39.03 24.79
N SER A 364 -8.96 -38.23 24.25
CA SER A 364 -10.39 -38.58 24.20
C SER A 364 -10.71 -39.69 23.19
N ILE A 365 -9.99 -39.73 22.06
CA ILE A 365 -10.14 -40.77 21.02
C ILE A 365 -9.73 -42.15 21.57
N GLY A 366 -8.72 -42.22 22.44
CA GLY A 366 -8.31 -43.47 23.11
C GLY A 366 -9.37 -44.03 24.07
N ARG A 367 -10.21 -43.17 24.69
CA ARG A 367 -11.30 -43.62 25.58
C ARG A 367 -12.57 -44.02 24.82
N GLN A 368 -12.86 -43.44 23.67
CA GLN A 368 -14.02 -43.84 22.86
C GLN A 368 -13.88 -45.25 22.26
N ILE A 369 -12.66 -45.69 21.94
CA ILE A 369 -12.43 -47.06 21.45
C ILE A 369 -12.59 -48.10 22.57
N LEU A 370 -12.30 -47.73 23.83
CA LEU A 370 -12.41 -48.64 24.97
C LEU A 370 -13.84 -48.78 25.53
N LEU A 371 -14.74 -47.84 25.24
CA LEU A 371 -16.15 -47.90 25.64
C LEU A 371 -17.03 -48.69 24.63
N ILE A 372 -16.52 -49.03 23.46
CA ILE A 372 -17.22 -49.88 22.47
C ILE A 372 -16.95 -51.38 22.71
N PHE A 373 -15.98 -51.73 23.58
CA PHE A 373 -15.60 -53.12 23.90
C PHE A 373 -15.73 -53.47 25.40
N LYS A 374 -16.77 -52.97 26.08
CA LYS A 374 -17.18 -53.49 27.39
C LYS A 374 -18.66 -53.79 27.46
#